data_AF-A0A7C7NPD4-F1
#
_entry.id   AF-A0A7C7NPD4-F1
#
_cell.length_a   1.000
_cell.length_b   1.000
_cell.length_c   1.000
_cell.angle_alpha   90.00
_cell.angle_beta   90.00
_cell.angle_gamma   90.00
#
_symmetry.space_group_name_H-M   'P 1'
#
loop_
_entity.id
_entity.type
_entity.pdbx_description
1 polymer ?
#
loop_
_entity_poly.entity_id
_entity_poly.type
_entity_poly.pdbx_seq_one_letter_code
_entity_poly.pdbx_strand_id
1 'polypeptide(L)'
;EIGFGSGRHLLYRAENEPNTTFIGIEIHKPSIEQLLKQIEIRNLKNIYVLDFDARHFFETIPSNRVSTIYIHFPVPWDKQPHRRVIQPNFLQEAKRILKVGGILELRTDSENYFQYSLELFLREPKLKMELWKNIPIEIESKYEARWKKMKKNIYNFRLENLDSSPPKESWIVPDGGETQGEREKIEELLDYRVLEKEWFIHVRDILRLRDGRYLLSIVAGSYTYPQHQFILFNGNKIEYLIRKPLDIEINVKIDKVLRELL
;
A
#
# COMPACT_ATOMS: atom_id res chain seq x y z
N GLU A 1 7.34 0.41 8.43
CA GLU A 1 7.72 1.83 8.20
C GLU A 1 7.38 2.20 6.77
N ILE A 2 6.55 3.23 6.58
CA ILE A 2 6.13 3.73 5.27
C ILE A 2 7.05 4.90 4.88
N GLY A 3 7.62 4.84 3.67
CA GLY A 3 8.52 5.86 3.15
C GLY A 3 9.83 5.92 3.94
N PHE A 4 10.48 4.76 4.16
CA PHE A 4 11.66 4.66 5.03
C PHE A 4 12.88 5.46 4.52
N GLY A 5 12.89 5.90 3.25
CA GLY A 5 13.97 6.69 2.67
C GLY A 5 15.34 6.02 2.85
N SER A 6 16.24 6.62 3.63
CA SER A 6 17.56 6.02 3.89
C SER A 6 17.55 4.71 4.70
N GLY A 7 16.42 4.34 5.31
CA GLY A 7 16.28 3.11 6.09
C GLY A 7 16.91 3.15 7.48
N ARG A 8 17.49 4.28 7.92
CA ARG A 8 18.21 4.39 9.21
C ARG A 8 17.38 3.97 10.42
N HIS A 9 16.14 4.45 10.50
CA HIS A 9 15.25 4.12 11.61
C HIS A 9 14.90 2.62 11.57
N LEU A 10 14.45 2.12 10.42
CA LEU A 10 14.14 0.71 10.19
C LEU A 10 15.29 -0.25 10.56
N LEU A 11 16.51 0.04 10.11
CA LEU A 11 17.71 -0.77 10.39
C LEU A 11 18.02 -0.77 11.89
N TYR A 12 17.99 0.39 12.53
CA TYR A 12 18.23 0.50 13.98
C TYR A 12 17.21 -0.30 14.78
N ARG A 13 15.91 -0.20 14.45
CA ARG A 13 14.87 -0.96 15.14
C ARG A 13 15.05 -2.46 14.95
N ALA A 14 15.34 -2.89 13.72
CA ALA A 14 15.56 -4.31 13.41
C ALA A 14 16.77 -4.92 14.13
N GLU A 15 17.85 -4.15 14.28
CA GLU A 15 19.04 -4.57 15.05
C GLU A 15 18.74 -4.72 16.54
N ASN A 16 17.99 -3.78 17.13
CA ASN A 16 17.70 -3.77 18.56
C ASN A 16 16.51 -4.65 18.96
N GLU A 17 15.69 -5.08 17.99
CA GLU A 17 14.52 -5.93 18.22
C GLU A 17 14.55 -7.16 17.30
N PRO A 18 15.49 -8.11 17.50
CA PRO A 18 15.70 -9.24 16.59
C PRO A 18 14.50 -10.19 16.48
N ASN A 19 13.62 -10.20 17.50
CA ASN A 19 12.41 -11.02 17.53
C ASN A 19 11.18 -10.32 16.91
N THR A 20 11.32 -9.07 16.48
CA THR A 20 10.26 -8.31 15.82
C THR A 20 10.48 -8.35 14.32
N THR A 21 9.45 -8.73 13.55
CA THR A 21 9.46 -8.60 12.10
C THR A 21 9.08 -7.18 11.69
N PHE A 22 9.91 -6.57 10.85
CA PHE A 22 9.68 -5.26 10.28
C PHE A 22 9.37 -5.35 8.78
N ILE A 23 8.49 -4.46 8.32
CA ILE A 23 8.20 -4.27 6.89
C ILE A 23 8.54 -2.82 6.54
N GLY A 24 9.48 -2.63 5.63
CA GLY A 24 9.80 -1.35 5.01
C GLY A 24 9.08 -1.21 3.68
N ILE A 25 8.31 -0.14 3.49
CA ILE A 25 7.61 0.15 2.25
C ILE A 25 8.15 1.45 1.67
N GLU A 26 8.58 1.42 0.40
CA GLU A 26 9.14 2.57 -0.31
C GLU A 26 8.87 2.43 -1.81
N ILE A 27 8.85 3.54 -2.54
CA ILE A 27 8.68 3.56 -4.01
C ILE A 27 9.93 4.11 -4.72
N HIS A 28 10.83 4.77 -3.98
CA HIS A 28 12.08 5.27 -4.50
C HIS A 28 13.13 4.13 -4.58
N LYS A 29 13.29 3.54 -5.77
CA LYS A 29 14.20 2.40 -6.01
C LYS A 29 15.63 2.58 -5.46
N PRO A 30 16.30 3.73 -5.61
CA PRO A 30 17.64 3.90 -5.02
C PRO A 30 17.65 3.79 -3.49
N SER A 31 16.58 4.24 -2.81
CA SER A 31 16.43 4.08 -1.35
C SER A 31 16.28 2.61 -0.96
N ILE A 32 15.50 1.85 -1.76
CA ILE A 32 15.32 0.41 -1.58
C ILE A 32 16.64 -0.32 -1.72
N GLU A 33 17.39 -0.08 -2.80
CA GLU A 33 18.70 -0.69 -3.03
C GLU A 33 19.68 -0.36 -1.91
N GLN A 34 19.69 0.88 -1.43
CA GLN A 34 20.51 1.30 -0.30
C GLN A 34 20.17 0.50 0.97
N LEU A 35 18.88 0.35 1.28
CA LEU A 35 18.44 -0.42 2.44
C LEU A 35 18.83 -1.90 2.31
N LEU A 36 18.58 -2.53 1.15
CA LEU A 36 18.89 -3.93 0.91
C LEU A 36 20.38 -4.24 1.10
N LYS A 37 21.28 -3.37 0.59
CA LYS A 37 22.72 -3.49 0.84
C LYS A 37 23.07 -3.43 2.33
N GLN A 38 22.41 -2.55 3.09
CA GLN A 38 22.64 -2.46 4.53
C GLN A 38 22.12 -3.68 5.28
N ILE A 39 20.96 -4.21 4.89
CA ILE A 39 20.39 -5.46 5.44
C ILE A 39 21.39 -6.62 5.24
N GLU A 40 21.97 -6.73 4.04
CA GLU A 40 22.97 -7.76 3.73
C GLU A 40 24.25 -7.60 4.57
N ILE A 41 24.83 -6.39 4.60
CA ILE A 41 26.05 -6.09 5.37
C ILE A 41 25.85 -6.38 6.87
N ARG A 42 24.69 -6.03 7.43
CA ARG A 42 24.36 -6.23 8.86
C ARG A 42 23.80 -7.63 9.15
N ASN A 43 23.63 -8.46 8.12
CA ASN A 43 23.04 -9.80 8.19
C ASN A 43 21.65 -9.83 8.88
N LEU A 44 20.82 -8.81 8.66
CA LEU A 44 19.49 -8.73 9.28
C LEU A 44 18.51 -9.68 8.58
N LYS A 45 17.75 -10.45 9.37
CA LYS A 45 16.79 -11.46 8.87
C LYS A 45 15.34 -11.11 9.15
N ASN A 46 15.09 -10.06 9.92
CA ASN A 46 13.79 -9.63 10.40
C ASN A 46 13.26 -8.39 9.69
N ILE A 47 13.77 -8.06 8.49
CA ILE A 47 13.23 -6.99 7.65
C ILE A 47 12.76 -7.56 6.32
N TYR A 48 11.52 -7.25 5.94
CA TYR A 48 10.99 -7.41 4.59
C TYR A 48 10.87 -6.04 3.92
N VAL A 49 11.21 -5.95 2.64
CA VAL A 49 11.18 -4.69 1.88
C VAL A 49 10.18 -4.82 0.73
N LEU A 50 9.29 -3.84 0.60
CA LEU A 50 8.26 -3.77 -0.43
C LEU A 50 8.45 -2.51 -1.30
N ASP A 51 8.64 -2.73 -2.61
CA ASP A 51 8.49 -1.71 -3.66
C ASP A 51 7.01 -1.58 -4.00
N PHE A 52 6.27 -0.84 -3.18
CA PHE A 52 4.80 -0.82 -3.25
C PHE A 52 4.19 0.45 -2.65
N ASP A 53 2.96 0.78 -3.05
CA ASP A 53 2.19 1.83 -2.39
C ASP A 53 1.58 1.29 -1.09
N ALA A 54 1.98 1.89 0.04
CA ALA A 54 1.54 1.46 1.36
C ALA A 54 0.02 1.48 1.53
N ARG A 55 -0.70 2.39 0.85
CA ARG A 55 -2.16 2.53 0.98
C ARG A 55 -2.87 1.26 0.51
N HIS A 56 -2.37 0.64 -0.56
CA HIS A 56 -2.92 -0.61 -1.09
C HIS A 56 -2.38 -1.84 -0.38
N PHE A 57 -1.14 -1.79 0.10
CA PHE A 57 -0.61 -2.88 0.92
C PHE A 57 -1.42 -3.08 2.20
N PHE A 58 -1.91 -2.00 2.82
CA PHE A 58 -2.69 -2.10 4.06
C PHE A 58 -3.96 -2.91 3.86
N GLU A 59 -4.56 -2.85 2.66
CA GLU A 59 -5.77 -3.60 2.35
C GLU A 59 -5.57 -5.12 2.42
N THR A 60 -4.35 -5.63 2.20
CA THR A 60 -4.05 -7.07 2.23
C THR A 60 -3.74 -7.60 3.62
N ILE A 61 -3.50 -6.73 4.60
CA ILE A 61 -3.14 -7.12 5.96
C ILE A 61 -4.42 -7.45 6.74
N PRO A 62 -4.51 -8.62 7.42
CA PRO A 62 -5.65 -8.94 8.27
C PRO A 62 -5.79 -7.97 9.45
N SER A 63 -7.00 -7.86 10.00
CA SER A 63 -7.27 -6.96 11.13
C SER A 63 -6.47 -7.35 12.38
N ASN A 64 -6.09 -6.35 13.19
CA ASN A 64 -5.43 -6.52 14.49
C ASN A 64 -4.07 -7.28 14.47
N ARG A 65 -3.29 -7.18 13.40
CA ARG A 65 -2.01 -7.89 13.25
C ARG A 65 -0.77 -7.02 13.48
N VAL A 66 -0.88 -5.71 13.28
CA VAL A 66 0.25 -4.78 13.30
C VAL A 66 0.42 -4.17 14.69
N SER A 67 1.65 -4.18 15.21
CA SER A 67 1.97 -3.57 16.50
C SER A 67 2.28 -2.08 16.36
N THR A 68 3.01 -1.68 15.32
CA THR A 68 3.36 -0.27 15.11
C THR A 68 3.49 0.08 13.64
N ILE A 69 2.99 1.25 13.27
CA ILE A 69 3.11 1.87 11.96
C ILE A 69 3.93 3.16 12.14
N TYR A 70 5.01 3.28 11.37
CA TYR A 70 5.85 4.49 11.34
C TYR A 70 5.67 5.22 10.02
N ILE A 71 5.42 6.53 10.09
CA ILE A 71 5.36 7.44 8.94
C ILE A 71 6.20 8.67 9.30
N HIS A 72 7.44 8.71 8.81
CA HIS A 72 8.39 9.75 9.20
C HIS A 72 8.70 10.67 8.04
N PHE A 73 8.45 11.97 8.23
CA PHE A 73 8.70 13.05 7.26
C PHE A 73 8.09 12.78 5.87
N PRO A 74 6.82 12.36 5.76
CA PRO A 74 6.19 12.16 4.46
C PRO A 74 6.06 13.49 3.70
N VAL A 75 5.98 13.39 2.37
CA VAL A 75 5.84 14.58 1.51
C VAL A 75 4.52 15.30 1.84
N PRO A 76 4.53 16.60 2.18
CA PRO A 76 3.36 17.31 2.68
C PRO A 76 2.34 17.67 1.59
N TRP A 77 2.73 17.65 0.31
CA TRP A 77 1.88 17.93 -0.85
C TRP A 77 0.95 19.14 -0.66
N ASP A 78 1.48 20.31 -0.28
CA ASP A 78 0.66 21.49 0.06
C ASP A 78 -0.30 21.91 -1.05
N LYS A 79 0.11 21.78 -2.32
CA LYS A 79 -0.72 22.10 -3.49
C LYS A 79 -1.63 20.95 -3.94
N GLN A 80 -1.43 19.74 -3.42
CA GLN A 80 -2.19 18.54 -3.80
C GLN A 80 -2.48 17.66 -2.56
N PRO A 81 -3.26 18.15 -1.57
CA PRO A 81 -3.42 17.45 -0.29
C PRO A 81 -3.98 16.03 -0.41
N HIS A 82 -4.73 15.73 -1.48
CA HIS A 82 -5.23 14.39 -1.80
C HIS A 82 -4.12 13.34 -2.02
N ARG A 83 -2.87 13.77 -2.23
CA ARG A 83 -1.69 12.90 -2.38
C ARG A 83 -0.98 12.59 -1.06
N ARG A 84 -1.38 13.23 0.03
CA ARG A 84 -0.82 12.93 1.36
C ARG A 84 -1.08 11.47 1.72
N VAL A 85 -0.15 10.87 2.45
CA VAL A 85 -0.29 9.48 2.94
C VAL A 85 -1.41 9.40 3.98
N ILE A 86 -1.40 10.31 4.96
CA ILE A 86 -2.51 10.45 5.89
C ILE A 86 -3.71 11.00 5.13
N GLN A 87 -4.77 10.20 5.09
CA GLN A 87 -6.10 10.49 4.56
C GLN A 87 -7.12 9.77 5.44
N PRO A 88 -8.41 10.14 5.41
CA PRO A 88 -9.46 9.41 6.13
C PRO A 88 -9.43 7.90 5.90
N ASN A 89 -9.39 7.46 4.63
CA ASN A 89 -9.37 6.03 4.29
C ASN A 89 -8.12 5.32 4.81
N PHE A 90 -6.95 5.98 4.71
CA PHE A 90 -5.71 5.44 5.25
C PHE A 90 -5.79 5.26 6.76
N LEU A 91 -6.35 6.24 7.48
CA LEU A 91 -6.48 6.19 8.93
C LEU A 91 -7.41 5.06 9.38
N GLN A 92 -8.50 4.81 8.64
CA GLN A 92 -9.39 3.68 8.90
C GLN A 92 -8.68 2.34 8.68
N GLU A 93 -7.95 2.17 7.57
CA GLU A 93 -7.17 0.94 7.34
C GLU A 93 -6.04 0.77 8.35
N ALA A 94 -5.35 1.85 8.74
CA ALA A 94 -4.34 1.82 9.78
C ALA A 94 -4.93 1.35 11.12
N LYS A 95 -6.08 1.89 11.54
CA LYS A 95 -6.79 1.46 12.75
C LYS A 95 -7.20 -0.01 12.65
N ARG A 96 -7.68 -0.45 11.50
CA ARG A 96 -8.12 -1.83 11.26
C ARG A 96 -6.99 -2.84 11.46
N ILE A 97 -5.82 -2.56 10.91
CA ILE A 97 -4.68 -3.49 10.98
C ILE A 97 -3.96 -3.43 12.32
N LEU A 98 -4.03 -2.32 13.05
CA LEU A 98 -3.42 -2.18 14.37
C LEU A 98 -4.12 -3.07 15.40
N LYS A 99 -3.35 -3.79 16.21
CA LYS A 99 -3.89 -4.45 17.41
C LYS A 99 -4.32 -3.42 18.46
N VAL A 100 -5.08 -3.84 19.47
CA VAL A 100 -5.35 -3.01 20.65
C VAL A 100 -4.01 -2.68 21.34
N GLY A 101 -3.80 -1.40 21.67
CA GLY A 101 -2.52 -0.85 22.15
C GLY A 101 -1.47 -0.67 21.04
N GLY A 102 -1.80 -0.97 19.79
CA GLY A 102 -0.94 -0.75 18.63
C GLY A 102 -0.82 0.73 18.31
N ILE A 103 0.31 1.14 17.73
CA ILE A 103 0.69 2.55 17.58
C ILE A 103 0.77 2.97 16.12
N LEU A 104 0.17 4.11 15.76
CA LEU A 104 0.53 4.88 14.56
C LEU A 104 1.36 6.09 14.99
N GLU A 105 2.62 6.12 14.54
CA GLU A 105 3.54 7.22 14.79
C GLU A 105 3.73 8.05 13.51
N LEU A 106 3.40 9.34 13.60
CA LEU A 106 3.64 10.33 12.54
C LEU A 106 4.67 11.35 13.02
N ARG A 107 5.72 11.54 12.25
CA ARG A 107 6.70 12.64 12.42
C ARG A 107 6.67 13.57 11.21
N THR A 108 6.62 14.87 11.41
CA THR A 108 6.60 15.86 10.31
C THR A 108 7.30 17.16 10.69
N ASP A 109 8.01 17.78 9.75
CA ASP A 109 8.55 19.14 9.85
C ASP A 109 7.65 20.20 9.19
N SER A 110 6.55 19.78 8.56
CA SER A 110 5.58 20.66 7.92
C SER A 110 4.44 21.00 8.87
N GLU A 111 4.28 22.30 9.15
CA GLU A 111 3.17 22.85 9.95
C GLU A 111 1.81 22.56 9.29
N ASN A 112 1.67 22.79 7.98
CA ASN A 112 0.42 22.54 7.27
C ASN A 112 0.00 21.07 7.34
N TYR A 113 0.98 20.16 7.25
CA TYR A 113 0.71 18.74 7.32
C TYR A 113 0.43 18.28 8.76
N PHE A 114 1.08 18.91 9.74
CA PHE A 114 0.77 18.76 11.15
C PHE A 114 -0.67 19.16 11.46
N GLN A 115 -1.10 20.37 11.10
CA GLN A 115 -2.46 20.88 11.36
C GLN A 115 -3.53 20.00 10.69
N TYR A 116 -3.31 19.63 9.43
CA TYR A 116 -4.21 18.72 8.71
C TYR A 116 -4.35 17.35 9.40
N SER A 117 -3.22 16.78 9.85
CA SER A 117 -3.24 15.48 10.52
C SER A 117 -3.91 15.58 11.89
N LEU A 118 -3.67 16.66 12.63
CA LEU A 118 -4.33 16.94 13.91
C LEU A 118 -5.86 16.96 13.77
N GLU A 119 -6.38 17.68 12.77
CA GLU A 119 -7.83 17.75 12.51
C GLU A 119 -8.45 16.38 12.23
N LEU A 120 -7.74 15.51 11.49
CA LEU A 120 -8.20 14.15 11.22
C LEU A 120 -8.16 13.29 12.48
N PHE A 121 -7.07 13.35 13.24
CA PHE A 121 -6.89 12.51 14.43
C PHE A 121 -7.88 12.87 15.54
N LEU A 122 -8.22 14.15 15.70
CA LEU A 122 -9.24 14.60 16.65
C LEU A 122 -10.65 14.05 16.35
N ARG A 123 -10.91 13.59 15.13
CA ARG A 123 -12.21 12.99 14.73
C ARG A 123 -12.28 11.49 15.02
N GLU A 124 -11.19 10.87 15.46
CA GLU A 124 -11.13 9.43 15.76
C GLU A 124 -11.08 9.18 17.28
N PRO A 125 -12.23 9.07 17.98
CA PRO A 125 -12.25 8.94 19.45
C PRO A 125 -11.63 7.62 19.95
N LYS A 126 -11.43 6.66 19.06
CA LYS A 126 -10.84 5.34 19.34
C LYS A 126 -9.31 5.33 19.20
N LEU A 127 -8.70 6.47 18.87
CA LEU A 127 -7.26 6.65 18.88
C LEU A 127 -6.90 7.60 20.02
N LYS A 128 -6.19 7.11 21.03
CA LYS A 128 -5.61 7.98 22.06
C LYS A 128 -4.40 8.68 21.46
N MET A 129 -4.49 10.00 21.33
CA MET A 129 -3.43 10.83 20.76
C MET A 129 -2.55 11.44 21.84
N GLU A 130 -1.24 11.28 21.67
CA GLU A 130 -0.20 12.03 22.36
C GLU A 130 0.56 12.86 21.33
N LEU A 131 0.88 14.11 21.69
CA LEU A 131 1.52 15.08 20.81
C LEU A 131 2.74 15.69 21.50
N TRP A 132 3.87 15.69 20.80
CA TRP A 132 5.05 16.42 21.21
C TRP A 132 5.66 17.26 20.09
N LYS A 133 6.52 18.19 20.51
CA LYS A 133 7.28 19.07 19.64
C LYS A 133 8.76 19.02 20.04
N ASN A 134 9.64 18.80 19.06
CA ASN A 134 11.09 18.84 19.21
C ASN A 134 11.65 17.90 20.30
N ILE A 135 11.06 16.71 20.44
CA ILE A 135 11.56 15.71 21.40
C ILE A 135 12.83 15.02 20.89
N PRO A 136 13.76 14.65 21.79
CA PRO A 136 14.86 13.78 21.42
C PRO A 136 14.34 12.40 21.02
N ILE A 137 15.07 11.72 20.14
CA ILE A 137 14.81 10.33 19.75
C ILE A 137 16.08 9.51 19.77
N GLU A 138 15.90 8.20 19.86
CA GLU A 138 17.00 7.24 19.89
C GLU A 138 17.81 7.21 18.60
N ILE A 139 17.14 7.30 17.44
CA ILE A 139 17.80 7.24 16.13
C ILE A 139 17.32 8.35 15.20
N GLU A 140 18.26 9.20 14.79
CA GLU A 140 17.97 10.31 13.90
C GLU A 140 17.93 9.88 12.41
N SER A 141 16.82 10.18 11.74
CA SER A 141 16.72 9.98 10.28
C SER A 141 17.55 11.05 9.53
N LYS A 142 17.91 10.78 8.27
CA LYS A 142 18.57 11.77 7.41
C LYS A 142 17.78 13.09 7.29
N TYR A 143 16.45 12.99 7.28
CA TYR A 143 15.56 14.16 7.21
C TYR A 143 15.56 14.94 8.51
N GLU A 144 15.47 14.25 9.65
CA GLU A 144 15.48 14.89 10.96
C GLU A 144 16.77 15.69 11.20
N ALA A 145 17.93 15.09 10.89
CA ALA A 145 19.23 15.76 10.97
C ALA A 145 19.25 17.06 10.15
N ARG A 146 18.72 17.00 8.93
CA ARG A 146 18.61 18.16 8.03
C ARG A 146 17.71 19.24 8.62
N TRP A 147 16.54 18.87 9.14
CA TRP A 147 15.54 19.82 9.63
C TRP A 147 15.96 20.48 10.95
N LYS A 148 16.63 19.75 11.84
CA LYS A 148 17.26 20.33 13.04
C LYS A 148 18.35 21.35 12.67
N LYS A 149 19.21 21.04 11.69
CA LYS A 149 20.20 22.01 11.18
C LYS A 149 19.56 23.28 10.62
N MET A 150 18.38 23.16 10.01
CA MET A 150 17.58 24.28 9.52
C MET A 150 16.73 24.96 10.62
N LYS A 151 16.84 24.53 11.88
CA LYS A 151 16.05 25.03 13.02
C LYS A 151 14.53 24.97 12.78
N LYS A 152 14.07 23.99 12.00
CA LYS A 152 12.64 23.73 11.85
C LYS A 152 12.08 23.04 13.08
N ASN A 153 10.80 23.29 13.35
CA ASN A 153 10.06 22.50 14.31
C ASN A 153 9.77 21.11 13.74
N ILE A 154 9.81 20.11 14.62
CA ILE A 154 9.42 18.73 14.32
C ILE A 154 8.28 18.37 15.26
N TYR A 155 7.18 17.92 14.67
CA TYR A 155 5.97 17.52 15.38
C TYR A 155 5.83 16.01 15.37
N ASN A 156 5.36 15.47 16.49
CA ASN A 156 5.29 14.04 16.74
C ASN A 156 3.92 13.66 17.27
N PHE A 157 3.18 12.88 16.48
CA PHE A 157 1.97 12.22 16.94
C PHE A 157 2.27 10.77 17.27
N ARG A 158 1.78 10.32 18.42
CA ARG A 158 1.64 8.91 18.77
C ARG A 158 0.16 8.64 18.98
N LEU A 159 -0.43 7.86 18.09
CA LEU A 159 -1.83 7.45 18.17
C LEU A 159 -1.89 6.00 18.61
N GLU A 160 -2.46 5.75 19.78
CA GLU A 160 -2.66 4.41 20.31
C GLU A 160 -4.07 3.92 20.01
N ASN A 161 -4.16 2.76 19.37
CA ASN A 161 -5.43 2.15 19.03
C ASN A 161 -6.10 1.54 20.26
N LEU A 162 -7.28 2.03 20.61
CA LEU A 162 -8.02 1.61 21.80
C LEU A 162 -9.02 0.47 21.54
N ASP A 163 -9.32 0.16 20.28
CA ASP A 163 -10.34 -0.83 19.93
C ASP A 163 -9.83 -1.90 18.96
N SER A 164 -10.42 -3.09 19.06
CA SER A 164 -10.20 -4.14 18.08
C SER A 164 -11.16 -3.95 16.90
N SER A 165 -10.68 -4.20 15.69
CA SER A 165 -11.53 -4.25 14.50
C SER A 165 -12.05 -5.66 14.25
N PRO A 166 -13.22 -5.84 13.62
CA PRO A 166 -13.67 -7.16 13.20
C PRO A 166 -12.66 -7.80 12.23
N PRO A 167 -12.60 -9.14 12.14
CA PRO A 167 -11.82 -9.82 11.12
C PRO A 167 -12.17 -9.29 9.73
N LYS A 168 -11.16 -8.95 8.93
CA LYS A 168 -11.36 -8.60 7.52
C LYS A 168 -11.66 -9.87 6.75
N GLU A 169 -12.73 -9.84 5.94
CA GLU A 169 -13.01 -10.92 5.00
C GLU A 169 -11.79 -11.13 4.08
N SER A 170 -11.40 -12.39 3.90
CA SER A 170 -10.30 -12.74 3.02
C SER A 170 -10.83 -12.81 1.59
N TRP A 171 -10.33 -11.94 0.74
CA TRP A 171 -10.67 -11.89 -0.68
C TRP A 171 -9.56 -12.57 -1.45
N ILE A 172 -9.81 -13.78 -1.92
CA ILE A 172 -8.84 -14.52 -2.72
C ILE A 172 -9.23 -14.37 -4.18
N VAL A 173 -8.38 -13.72 -4.96
CA VAL A 173 -8.54 -13.71 -6.42
C VAL A 173 -8.18 -15.11 -6.93
N PRO A 174 -9.00 -15.76 -7.75
CA PRO A 174 -8.60 -17.00 -8.39
C PRO A 174 -7.32 -16.82 -9.22
N ASP A 175 -6.46 -17.84 -9.27
CA ASP A 175 -5.30 -17.81 -10.19
C ASP A 175 -5.74 -18.18 -11.61
N GLY A 176 -6.63 -17.35 -12.16
CA GLY A 176 -7.44 -17.69 -13.31
C GLY A 176 -8.59 -18.65 -12.97
N GLY A 177 -9.35 -19.03 -13.99
CA GLY A 177 -10.54 -19.85 -13.81
C GLY A 177 -11.34 -20.03 -15.08
N GLU A 178 -12.31 -20.95 -15.02
CA GLU A 178 -13.26 -21.17 -16.10
C GLU A 178 -14.06 -19.90 -16.38
N THR A 179 -14.39 -19.70 -17.65
CA THR A 179 -15.13 -18.54 -18.12
C THR A 179 -16.40 -18.92 -18.85
N GLN A 180 -17.29 -17.94 -19.02
CA GLN A 180 -18.61 -18.13 -19.61
C GLN A 180 -18.79 -17.36 -20.94
N GLY A 181 -17.77 -16.62 -21.38
CA GLY A 181 -17.85 -15.83 -22.60
C GLY A 181 -17.65 -16.65 -23.88
N GLU A 182 -17.94 -15.99 -25.01
CA GLU A 182 -17.94 -16.59 -26.34
C GLU A 182 -16.64 -16.29 -27.08
N ARG A 183 -15.88 -17.34 -27.42
CA ARG A 183 -14.59 -17.25 -28.11
C ARG A 183 -14.61 -16.40 -29.39
N GLU A 184 -15.73 -16.40 -30.13
CA GLU A 184 -15.85 -15.71 -31.41
C GLU A 184 -15.93 -14.18 -31.27
N LYS A 185 -16.33 -13.66 -30.11
CA LYS A 185 -16.51 -12.23 -29.86
C LYS A 185 -15.33 -11.55 -29.16
N ILE A 186 -14.28 -12.31 -28.83
CA ILE A 186 -13.13 -11.77 -28.08
C ILE A 186 -12.49 -10.59 -28.79
N GLU A 187 -12.35 -10.64 -30.11
CA GLU A 187 -11.73 -9.56 -30.89
C GLU A 187 -12.57 -8.26 -30.87
N GLU A 188 -13.88 -8.34 -30.61
CA GLU A 188 -14.78 -7.19 -30.47
C GLU A 188 -14.59 -6.45 -29.13
N LEU A 189 -13.90 -7.07 -28.16
CA LEU A 189 -13.60 -6.47 -26.86
C LEU A 189 -12.45 -5.46 -26.91
N LEU A 190 -11.84 -5.22 -28.07
CA LEU A 190 -10.79 -4.21 -28.21
C LEU A 190 -11.32 -2.82 -27.83
N ASP A 191 -10.61 -2.12 -26.94
CA ASP A 191 -11.02 -0.84 -26.32
C ASP A 191 -12.30 -0.91 -25.46
N TYR A 192 -12.81 -2.11 -25.16
CA TYR A 192 -13.96 -2.29 -24.27
C TYR A 192 -13.66 -1.80 -22.85
N ARG A 193 -14.66 -1.18 -22.21
CA ARG A 193 -14.53 -0.58 -20.88
C ARG A 193 -15.71 -0.93 -19.99
N VAL A 194 -15.39 -1.27 -18.75
CA VAL A 194 -16.35 -1.31 -17.63
C VAL A 194 -15.97 -0.18 -16.70
N LEU A 195 -16.89 0.75 -16.45
CA LEU A 195 -16.67 1.91 -15.59
C LEU A 195 -17.63 1.86 -14.41
N GLU A 196 -17.13 1.42 -13.26
CA GLU A 196 -17.87 1.46 -12.01
C GLU A 196 -17.45 2.68 -11.17
N LYS A 197 -18.16 2.93 -10.08
CA LYS A 197 -17.91 4.09 -9.21
C LYS A 197 -16.51 4.09 -8.58
N GLU A 198 -16.00 2.91 -8.22
CA GLU A 198 -14.74 2.77 -7.46
C GLU A 198 -13.62 2.08 -8.25
N TRP A 199 -13.97 1.37 -9.33
CA TRP A 199 -13.05 0.57 -10.12
C TRP A 199 -13.44 0.55 -11.59
N PHE A 200 -12.53 0.07 -12.42
CA PHE A 200 -12.76 -0.04 -13.85
C PHE A 200 -12.00 -1.22 -14.45
N ILE A 201 -12.39 -1.58 -15.68
CA ILE A 201 -11.64 -2.47 -16.58
C ILE A 201 -11.53 -1.73 -17.92
N HIS A 202 -10.35 -1.76 -18.52
CA HIS A 202 -10.12 -1.31 -19.89
C HIS A 202 -9.30 -2.35 -20.63
N VAL A 203 -9.91 -2.97 -21.64
CA VAL A 203 -9.23 -3.90 -22.55
C VAL A 203 -8.47 -3.08 -23.59
N ARG A 204 -7.14 -3.07 -23.49
CA ARG A 204 -6.29 -2.20 -24.30
C ARG A 204 -5.83 -2.84 -25.61
N ASP A 205 -5.58 -4.13 -25.58
CA ASP A 205 -5.04 -4.85 -26.73
C ASP A 205 -5.44 -6.33 -26.65
N ILE A 206 -5.56 -6.96 -27.82
CA ILE A 206 -5.94 -8.36 -27.97
C ILE A 206 -5.09 -8.96 -29.08
N LEU A 207 -4.26 -9.94 -28.71
CA LEU A 207 -3.37 -10.63 -29.62
C LEU A 207 -3.80 -12.09 -29.75
N ARG A 208 -4.12 -12.50 -30.99
CA ARG A 208 -4.37 -13.91 -31.29
C ARG A 208 -3.05 -14.65 -31.46
N LEU A 209 -2.84 -15.69 -30.66
CA LEU A 209 -1.68 -16.57 -30.74
C LEU A 209 -1.86 -17.61 -31.85
N ARG A 210 -0.75 -18.19 -32.33
CA ARG A 210 -0.75 -19.17 -33.42
C ARG A 210 -1.52 -20.45 -33.11
N ASP A 211 -1.59 -20.82 -31.83
CA ASP A 211 -2.34 -21.97 -31.33
C ASP A 211 -3.83 -21.66 -31.09
N GLY A 212 -4.28 -20.46 -31.45
CA GLY A 212 -5.67 -20.03 -31.35
C GLY A 212 -6.09 -19.50 -29.98
N ARG A 213 -5.17 -19.42 -29.00
CA ARG A 213 -5.41 -18.69 -27.74
C ARG A 213 -5.36 -17.18 -27.98
N TYR A 214 -5.86 -16.40 -27.03
CA TYR A 214 -5.81 -14.95 -27.03
C TYR A 214 -4.98 -14.44 -25.85
N LEU A 215 -4.16 -13.43 -26.09
CA LEU A 215 -3.47 -12.68 -25.05
C LEU A 215 -4.07 -11.28 -24.98
N LEU A 216 -4.67 -10.95 -23.85
CA LEU A 216 -5.28 -9.66 -23.59
C LEU A 216 -4.35 -8.82 -22.72
N SER A 217 -4.16 -7.56 -23.10
CA SER A 217 -3.56 -6.53 -22.26
C SER A 217 -4.68 -5.67 -21.71
N ILE A 218 -4.82 -5.64 -20.39
CA ILE A 218 -5.86 -4.85 -19.72
C ILE A 218 -5.26 -3.89 -18.70
N VAL A 219 -6.01 -2.82 -18.42
CA VAL A 219 -5.82 -2.00 -17.23
C VAL A 219 -7.06 -2.15 -16.38
N ALA A 220 -6.90 -2.63 -15.16
CA ALA A 220 -8.00 -2.81 -14.23
C ALA A 220 -7.57 -2.51 -12.79
N GLY A 221 -8.51 -2.07 -11.97
CA GLY A 221 -8.26 -1.75 -10.57
C GLY A 221 -9.09 -0.57 -10.11
N SER A 222 -8.77 -0.05 -8.91
CA SER A 222 -9.37 1.19 -8.45
C SER A 222 -8.82 2.39 -9.23
N TYR A 223 -9.56 3.50 -9.25
CA TYR A 223 -9.05 4.74 -9.88
C TYR A 223 -7.78 5.28 -9.23
N THR A 224 -7.52 4.91 -7.98
CA THR A 224 -6.31 5.29 -7.26
C THR A 224 -5.16 4.31 -7.48
N TYR A 225 -5.44 3.11 -8.00
CA TYR A 225 -4.48 2.05 -8.25
C TYR A 225 -4.80 1.22 -9.50
N PRO A 226 -4.67 1.82 -10.69
CA PRO A 226 -4.81 1.08 -11.94
C PRO A 226 -3.65 0.08 -12.09
N GLN A 227 -3.97 -1.18 -12.37
CA GLN A 227 -2.99 -2.24 -12.58
C GLN A 227 -2.99 -2.67 -14.04
N HIS A 228 -1.80 -2.73 -14.64
CA HIS A 228 -1.62 -3.39 -15.92
C HIS A 228 -1.56 -4.90 -15.70
N GLN A 229 -2.40 -5.64 -16.41
CA GLN A 229 -2.50 -7.09 -16.31
C GLN A 229 -2.50 -7.70 -17.71
N PHE A 230 -1.94 -8.90 -17.80
CA PHE A 230 -1.94 -9.70 -19.02
C PHE A 230 -2.73 -10.97 -18.74
N ILE A 231 -3.70 -11.27 -19.61
CA ILE A 231 -4.58 -12.42 -19.44
C ILE A 231 -4.44 -13.32 -20.66
N LEU A 232 -4.11 -14.57 -20.42
CA LEU A 232 -4.17 -15.61 -21.43
C LEU A 232 -5.55 -16.24 -21.40
N PHE A 233 -6.26 -16.19 -22.52
CA PHE A 233 -7.55 -16.82 -22.71
C PHE A 233 -7.44 -17.98 -23.70
N ASN A 234 -7.89 -19.17 -23.30
CA ASN A 234 -7.78 -20.38 -24.12
C ASN A 234 -9.10 -20.83 -24.77
N GLY A 235 -10.19 -20.09 -24.57
CA GLY A 235 -11.52 -20.40 -25.10
C GLY A 235 -12.57 -20.71 -24.03
N ASN A 236 -12.16 -21.20 -22.86
CA ASN A 236 -13.07 -21.46 -21.73
C ASN A 236 -12.44 -21.20 -20.36
N LYS A 237 -11.21 -20.67 -20.33
CA LYS A 237 -10.44 -20.40 -19.13
C LYS A 237 -9.53 -19.19 -19.36
N ILE A 238 -9.41 -18.38 -18.31
CA ILE A 238 -8.41 -17.32 -18.23
C ILE A 238 -7.27 -17.71 -17.28
N GLU A 239 -6.09 -17.20 -17.55
CA GLU A 239 -4.91 -17.29 -16.69
C GLU A 239 -4.22 -15.92 -16.63
N TYR A 240 -3.91 -15.45 -15.43
CA TYR A 240 -3.15 -14.21 -15.24
C TYR A 240 -1.67 -14.46 -15.51
N LEU A 241 -1.10 -13.70 -16.44
CA LEU A 241 0.32 -13.76 -16.77
C LEU A 241 1.12 -12.72 -15.99
N ILE A 242 2.40 -13.03 -15.75
CA ILE A 242 3.39 -12.20 -15.03
C ILE A 242 3.09 -12.05 -13.54
N ARG A 243 1.92 -11.51 -13.19
CA ARG A 243 1.47 -11.33 -11.80
C ARG A 243 -0.04 -11.47 -11.70
N LYS A 244 -0.48 -12.30 -10.76
CA LYS A 244 -1.86 -12.35 -10.29
C LYS A 244 -2.25 -11.00 -9.64
N PRO A 245 -3.49 -10.53 -9.80
CA PRO A 245 -3.99 -9.36 -9.07
C PRO A 245 -3.88 -9.55 -7.55
N LEU A 246 -3.78 -8.44 -6.80
CA LEU A 246 -3.79 -8.49 -5.34
C LEU A 246 -5.08 -9.12 -4.80
N ASP A 247 -4.95 -9.87 -3.72
CA ASP A 247 -6.04 -10.47 -2.94
C ASP A 247 -6.81 -9.41 -2.14
N ILE A 248 -7.58 -8.59 -2.87
CA ILE A 248 -8.45 -7.53 -2.37
C ILE A 248 -9.83 -7.62 -3.03
N GLU A 249 -10.85 -7.11 -2.34
CA GLU A 249 -12.26 -7.18 -2.76
C GLU A 249 -12.48 -6.68 -4.20
N ILE A 250 -11.87 -5.54 -4.55
CA ILE A 250 -12.01 -4.92 -5.88
C ILE A 250 -11.51 -5.87 -6.97
N ASN A 251 -10.39 -6.55 -6.75
CA ASN A 251 -9.84 -7.46 -7.75
C ASN A 251 -10.65 -8.76 -7.86
N VAL A 252 -11.31 -9.21 -6.79
CA VAL A 252 -12.27 -10.32 -6.86
C VAL A 252 -13.49 -9.95 -7.70
N LYS A 253 -14.01 -8.73 -7.56
CA LYS A 253 -15.10 -8.21 -8.40
C LYS A 253 -14.68 -8.10 -9.87
N ILE A 254 -13.49 -7.58 -10.13
CA ILE A 254 -12.91 -7.48 -11.48
C ILE A 254 -12.73 -8.86 -12.11
N ASP A 255 -12.13 -9.82 -11.38
CA ASP A 255 -11.93 -11.19 -11.87
C ASP A 255 -13.27 -11.84 -12.26
N LYS A 256 -14.32 -11.66 -11.44
CA LYS A 256 -15.65 -12.16 -11.77
C LYS A 256 -16.16 -11.60 -13.10
N VAL A 257 -16.08 -10.28 -13.29
CA VAL A 257 -16.53 -9.63 -14.53
C VAL A 257 -15.69 -10.06 -15.73
N LEU A 258 -14.38 -10.22 -15.57
CA LEU A 258 -13.51 -10.73 -16.63
C LEU A 258 -13.87 -12.15 -17.06
N ARG A 259 -14.23 -13.03 -16.12
CA ARG A 259 -14.68 -14.42 -16.42
C ARG A 259 -16.08 -14.49 -17.04
N GLU A 260 -16.92 -13.49 -16.81
CA GLU A 260 -18.21 -13.35 -17.49
C GLU A 260 -18.06 -12.75 -18.89
N LEU A 261 -17.07 -11.87 -19.09
CA LEU A 261 -16.82 -11.19 -20.36
C LEU A 261 -16.07 -12.07 -21.38
N LEU A 262 -15.10 -12.86 -20.92
CA LEU A 262 -14.19 -13.68 -21.74
C LEU A 262 -14.69 -15.11 -21.87
#